data_AF-A0A968PQ15-F1
#
_entry.id   AF-A0A968PQ15-F1
#
_cell.length_a   1.000
_cell.length_b   1.000
_cell.length_c   1.000
_cell.angle_alpha   90.00
_cell.angle_beta   90.00
_cell.angle_gamma   90.00
#
_symmetry.space_group_name_H-M   'P 1'
#
loop_
_entity.id
_entity.type
_entity.pdbx_description
1 polymer ?
#
loop_
_entity_poly.entity_id
_entity_poly.type
_entity_poly.pdbx_seq_one_letter_code
_entity_poly.pdbx_strand_id
1 'polypeptide(L)'
;MKHSSPLLGYFGHHKGATVWIRSIIKQVCKIVGLNHVAVSNVGAFNQDLAAFVDQNNIDFISYTNAKFEYVQPLEPFKGFHVIRDPRDIVVSAYFSHLRTHPIKGWSELVEFRDRSTQSLKMKD
;
A
#
# COMPACT_ATOMS: atom_id res chain seq x y z
N MET A 1 -13.91 12.95 -18.87
CA MET A 1 -14.59 12.06 -19.85
C MET A 1 -14.76 10.72 -19.17
N LYS A 2 -15.96 10.10 -19.17
CA LYS A 2 -16.14 8.75 -18.61
C LYS A 2 -15.38 7.74 -19.47
N HIS A 3 -14.44 7.00 -18.89
CA HIS A 3 -13.78 5.87 -19.55
C HIS A 3 -14.84 4.88 -20.06
N SER A 4 -14.68 4.35 -21.28
CA SER A 4 -15.56 3.32 -21.83
C SER A 4 -15.45 1.98 -21.08
N SER A 5 -14.43 1.83 -20.21
CA SER A 5 -14.21 0.70 -19.33
C SER A 5 -14.21 1.15 -17.86
N PRO A 6 -14.67 0.32 -16.92
CA PRO A 6 -14.64 0.66 -15.49
C PRO A 6 -13.19 0.79 -15.00
N LEU A 7 -12.96 1.67 -14.04
CA LEU A 7 -11.69 1.78 -13.32
C LEU A 7 -11.32 0.42 -12.72
N LEU A 8 -10.06 0.00 -12.84
CA LEU A 8 -9.54 -1.18 -12.16
C LEU A 8 -8.87 -0.81 -10.83
N GLY A 9 -9.02 -1.66 -9.81
CA GLY A 9 -8.56 -1.33 -8.45
C GLY A 9 -7.90 -2.47 -7.70
N TYR A 10 -6.75 -2.20 -7.10
CA TYR A 10 -6.19 -2.96 -5.98
C TYR A 10 -6.20 -2.10 -4.72
N PHE A 11 -6.82 -2.64 -3.67
CA PHE A 11 -6.90 -2.01 -2.37
C PHE A 11 -6.29 -2.92 -1.31
N GLY A 12 -5.66 -2.33 -0.30
CA GLY A 12 -5.09 -3.11 0.79
C GLY A 12 -4.49 -2.23 1.86
N HIS A 13 -3.76 -2.85 2.78
CA HIS A 13 -3.09 -2.18 3.89
C HIS A 13 -1.63 -2.59 3.98
N HIS A 14 -0.81 -1.75 4.61
CA HIS A 14 0.58 -2.07 4.88
C HIS A 14 0.73 -3.45 5.54
N LYS A 15 1.81 -4.16 5.19
CA LYS A 15 2.10 -5.56 5.56
C LYS A 15 1.15 -6.63 5.00
N GLY A 16 0.16 -6.26 4.18
CA GLY A 16 -0.67 -7.16 3.37
C GLY A 16 -0.07 -7.50 2.01
N ALA A 17 1.23 -7.83 1.94
CA ALA A 17 1.96 -8.16 0.71
C ALA A 17 1.96 -7.06 -0.38
N THR A 18 1.80 -5.80 0.03
CA THR A 18 1.61 -4.63 -0.87
C THR A 18 2.70 -4.47 -1.91
N VAL A 19 3.98 -4.64 -1.55
CA VAL A 19 5.11 -4.51 -2.49
C VAL A 19 5.06 -5.58 -3.58
N TRP A 20 4.74 -6.82 -3.20
CA TRP A 20 4.68 -7.95 -4.12
C TRP A 20 3.53 -7.78 -5.12
N ILE A 21 2.32 -7.49 -4.62
CA ILE A 21 1.13 -7.28 -5.45
C ILE A 21 1.33 -6.08 -6.38
N ARG A 22 1.85 -4.95 -5.88
CA ARG A 22 2.15 -3.77 -6.71
C ARG A 22 3.15 -4.08 -7.82
N SER A 23 4.16 -4.91 -7.55
CA SER A 23 5.13 -5.31 -8.56
C SER A 23 4.49 -6.11 -9.70
N ILE A 24 3.59 -7.04 -9.37
CA ILE A 24 2.83 -7.81 -10.36
C ILE A 24 1.92 -6.88 -11.18
N ILE A 25 1.09 -6.07 -10.50
CA ILE A 25 0.16 -5.14 -11.15
C ILE A 25 0.89 -4.18 -12.09
N LYS A 26 2.00 -3.58 -11.63
CA LYS A 26 2.80 -2.65 -12.44
C LYS A 26 3.28 -3.31 -13.73
N GLN A 27 3.75 -4.56 -13.66
CA GLN A 27 4.22 -5.30 -14.82
C GLN A 27 3.07 -5.64 -15.76
N VAL A 28 1.95 -6.13 -15.24
CA VAL A 28 0.75 -6.45 -16.04
C VAL A 28 0.24 -5.20 -16.75
N CYS A 29 0.04 -4.09 -16.03
CA CYS A 29 -0.46 -2.84 -16.61
C CYS A 29 0.48 -2.31 -17.70
N LYS A 30 1.80 -2.41 -17.50
CA LYS A 30 2.78 -2.06 -18.53
C LYS A 30 2.63 -2.92 -19.79
N ILE A 31 2.41 -4.23 -19.64
CA ILE A 31 2.25 -5.16 -20.77
C ILE A 31 0.97 -4.88 -21.55
N VAL A 32 -0.13 -4.59 -20.86
CA VAL A 32 -1.44 -4.36 -21.49
C VAL A 32 -1.71 -2.90 -21.86
N GLY A 33 -0.76 -2.00 -21.58
CA GLY A 33 -0.86 -0.57 -21.93
C GLY A 33 -1.82 0.24 -21.07
N LEU A 34 -2.07 -0.17 -19.81
CA LEU A 34 -2.94 0.57 -18.88
C LEU A 34 -2.16 1.63 -18.08
N ASN A 35 -2.76 2.80 -17.91
CA ASN A 35 -2.23 3.85 -17.05
C ASN A 35 -2.41 3.47 -15.57
N HIS A 36 -1.30 3.04 -14.95
CA HIS A 36 -1.26 2.57 -13.57
C HIS A 36 -0.63 3.60 -12.63
N VAL A 37 -1.31 3.86 -11.51
CA VAL A 37 -0.76 4.66 -10.42
C VAL A 37 -0.87 3.90 -9.09
N ALA A 38 0.11 4.12 -8.21
CA ALA A 38 0.11 3.54 -6.88
C ALA A 38 0.29 4.61 -5.79
N VAL A 39 -0.74 4.79 -4.96
CA VAL A 39 -0.80 5.77 -3.87
C VAL A 39 -0.85 5.06 -2.53
N SER A 40 -0.41 5.74 -1.46
CA SER A 40 -0.36 5.12 -0.13
C SER A 40 -0.72 6.02 1.04
N ASN A 41 -1.00 7.29 0.76
CA ASN A 41 -1.38 8.29 1.73
C ASN A 41 -2.36 9.28 1.07
N VAL A 42 -3.15 9.95 1.90
CA VAL A 42 -4.20 10.87 1.46
C VAL A 42 -3.67 12.14 0.79
N GLY A 43 -2.44 12.54 1.12
CA GLY A 43 -1.77 13.69 0.51
C GLY A 43 -1.42 13.47 -0.96
N ALA A 44 -1.23 12.21 -1.38
CA ALA A 44 -0.88 11.88 -2.76
C ALA A 44 -1.98 12.22 -3.78
N PHE A 45 -3.23 12.38 -3.33
CA PHE A 45 -4.40 12.70 -4.16
C PHE A 45 -5.18 13.90 -3.62
N ASN A 46 -4.56 14.75 -2.81
CA ASN A 46 -5.18 15.94 -2.22
C ASN A 46 -6.54 15.67 -1.54
N GLN A 47 -6.70 14.49 -0.92
CA GLN A 47 -7.92 14.04 -0.26
C GLN A 47 -9.13 13.81 -1.19
N ASP A 48 -8.99 13.96 -2.50
CA ASP A 48 -10.02 13.64 -3.50
C ASP A 48 -9.50 12.60 -4.50
N LEU A 49 -9.74 11.33 -4.19
CA LEU A 49 -9.24 10.21 -5.00
C LEU A 49 -9.97 10.11 -6.35
N ALA A 50 -11.26 10.47 -6.41
CA ALA A 50 -12.04 10.42 -7.65
C ALA A 50 -11.58 11.49 -8.64
N ALA A 51 -11.44 12.73 -8.18
CA ALA A 51 -10.90 13.80 -9.00
C ALA A 51 -9.46 13.48 -9.46
N PHE A 52 -8.64 12.89 -8.60
CA PHE A 52 -7.30 12.46 -8.96
C PHE A 52 -7.30 11.40 -10.08
N VAL A 53 -8.19 10.40 -10.01
CA VAL A 53 -8.35 9.38 -11.07
C VAL A 53 -8.74 10.03 -12.40
N ASP A 54 -9.76 10.88 -12.38
CA ASP A 54 -10.28 11.52 -13.58
C ASP A 54 -9.27 12.46 -14.24
N GLN A 55 -8.58 13.29 -13.44
CA GLN A 55 -7.61 14.28 -13.94
C GLN A 55 -6.38 13.64 -14.57
N ASN A 56 -5.99 12.45 -14.07
CA ASN A 56 -4.80 11.74 -14.54
C ASN A 56 -5.12 10.64 -15.57
N ASN A 57 -6.40 10.46 -15.94
CA ASN A 57 -6.88 9.40 -16.85
C ASN A 57 -6.37 8.02 -16.40
N ILE A 58 -6.54 7.68 -15.12
CA ILE A 58 -6.03 6.44 -14.53
C ILE A 58 -6.94 5.27 -14.89
N ASP A 59 -6.36 4.21 -15.46
CA ASP A 59 -7.09 2.97 -15.78
C ASP A 59 -7.01 1.95 -14.63
N PHE A 60 -5.91 1.95 -13.87
CA PHE A 60 -5.69 1.06 -12.73
C PHE A 60 -5.11 1.81 -11.53
N ILE A 61 -5.82 1.80 -10.40
CA ILE A 61 -5.33 2.36 -9.12
C ILE A 61 -4.88 1.27 -8.15
N SER A 62 -3.68 1.44 -7.57
CA SER A 62 -3.23 0.68 -6.40
C SER A 62 -3.21 1.58 -5.17
N TYR A 63 -4.22 1.48 -4.31
CA TYR A 63 -4.28 2.26 -3.07
C TYR A 63 -3.90 1.38 -1.87
N THR A 64 -2.65 1.50 -1.42
CA THR A 64 -2.12 0.72 -0.30
C THR A 64 -2.14 1.53 0.99
N ASN A 65 -2.93 1.10 1.97
CA ASN A 65 -3.56 1.87 3.06
C ASN A 65 -4.87 2.54 2.63
N ALA A 66 -5.69 1.79 1.89
CA ALA A 66 -6.98 2.28 1.43
C ALA A 66 -7.92 2.54 2.60
N LYS A 67 -8.54 3.72 2.62
CA LYS A 67 -9.68 4.01 3.49
C LYS A 67 -10.96 4.04 2.69
N PHE A 68 -12.01 3.43 3.24
CA PHE A 68 -13.31 3.30 2.59
C PHE A 68 -13.89 4.65 2.15
N GLU A 69 -13.75 5.69 2.98
CA GLU A 69 -14.24 7.06 2.72
C GLU A 69 -13.75 7.67 1.39
N TYR A 70 -12.55 7.32 0.94
CA TYR A 70 -11.99 7.80 -0.33
C TYR A 70 -12.22 6.84 -1.50
N VAL A 71 -12.56 5.58 -1.23
CA VAL A 71 -12.80 4.56 -2.27
C VAL A 71 -14.25 4.55 -2.71
N GLN A 72 -15.20 4.73 -1.78
CA GLN A 72 -16.64 4.75 -2.06
C GLN A 72 -17.04 5.70 -3.22
N PRO A 73 -16.41 6.88 -3.40
CA PRO A 73 -16.74 7.78 -4.52
C PRO A 73 -16.24 7.33 -5.90
N LEU A 74 -15.42 6.28 -6.01
CA LEU A 74 -14.85 5.79 -7.28
C LEU A 74 -15.83 4.98 -8.14
N GLU A 75 -17.07 4.77 -7.68
CA GLU A 75 -18.04 3.90 -8.36
C GLU A 75 -18.44 4.44 -9.75
N PRO A 76 -18.49 3.57 -10.79
CA PRO A 76 -18.21 2.13 -10.76
C PRO A 76 -16.73 1.78 -10.97
N PHE A 77 -16.19 0.89 -10.14
CA PHE A 77 -14.89 0.26 -10.36
C PHE A 77 -14.97 -1.27 -10.28
N LYS A 78 -13.98 -1.96 -10.86
CA LYS A 78 -13.79 -3.41 -10.70
C LYS A 78 -12.45 -3.65 -10.02
N GLY A 79 -12.46 -4.25 -8.85
CA GLY A 79 -11.23 -4.42 -8.09
C GLY A 79 -11.29 -5.48 -7.03
N PHE A 80 -10.20 -5.60 -6.29
CA PHE A 80 -10.07 -6.53 -5.18
C PHE A 80 -9.38 -5.85 -4.00
N HIS A 81 -9.76 -6.27 -2.80
CA HIS A 81 -9.12 -5.84 -1.56
C HIS A 81 -8.37 -7.02 -0.94
N VAL A 82 -7.09 -6.84 -0.63
CA VAL A 82 -6.30 -7.86 0.04
C VAL A 82 -6.16 -7.52 1.51
N ILE A 83 -6.68 -8.41 2.34
CA ILE A 83 -6.44 -8.45 3.78
C ILE A 83 -5.41 -9.54 4.11
N ARG A 84 -4.85 -9.43 5.31
CA ARG A 84 -3.99 -10.45 5.93
C ARG A 84 -4.45 -10.64 7.37
N ASP A 85 -4.23 -11.84 7.92
CA ASP A 85 -4.51 -12.09 9.33
C ASP A 85 -3.81 -11.01 10.20
N PRO A 86 -4.53 -10.39 11.14
CA PRO A 86 -3.98 -9.28 11.93
C PRO A 86 -2.78 -9.68 12.79
N ARG A 87 -2.69 -10.94 13.24
CA ARG A 87 -1.54 -11.45 14.02
C ARG A 87 -0.30 -11.51 13.13
N ASP A 88 -0.48 -11.98 11.91
CA ASP A 88 0.56 -12.02 10.87
C ASP A 88 1.05 -10.61 10.50
N ILE A 89 0.15 -9.63 10.44
CA ILE A 89 0.49 -8.22 10.23
C ILE A 89 1.39 -7.72 11.35
N VAL A 90 1.06 -8.01 12.62
CA VAL A 90 1.87 -7.61 13.78
C VAL A 90 3.26 -8.24 13.73
N VAL A 91 3.35 -9.55 13.49
CA VAL A 91 4.64 -10.26 13.38
C VAL A 91 5.48 -9.71 12.23
N SER A 92 4.88 -9.53 11.06
CA SER A 92 5.52 -8.92 9.87
C SER A 92 5.98 -7.50 10.14
N ALA A 93 5.17 -6.70 10.85
CA ALA A 93 5.53 -5.36 11.27
C ALA A 93 6.72 -5.37 12.22
N TYR A 94 6.72 -6.23 13.26
CA TYR A 94 7.80 -6.36 14.21
C TYR A 94 9.14 -6.65 13.52
N PHE A 95 9.22 -7.72 12.72
CA PHE A 95 10.47 -8.09 12.06
C PHE A 95 10.91 -7.10 10.98
N SER A 96 9.96 -6.44 10.31
CA SER A 96 10.29 -5.37 9.38
C SER A 96 10.90 -4.17 10.11
N HIS A 97 10.30 -3.71 11.21
CA HIS A 97 10.85 -2.63 12.03
C HIS A 97 12.19 -3.01 12.65
N LEU A 98 12.37 -4.26 13.06
CA LEU A 98 13.64 -4.76 13.59
C LEU A 98 14.76 -4.77 12.54
N ARG A 99 14.49 -5.18 11.29
CA ARG A 99 15.54 -5.52 10.32
C ARG A 99 15.66 -4.59 9.12
N THR A 100 14.55 -4.12 8.56
CA THR A 100 14.53 -3.54 7.20
C THR A 100 13.88 -2.16 7.10
N HIS A 101 13.08 -1.75 8.08
CA HIS A 101 12.42 -0.45 8.03
C HIS A 101 13.45 0.69 8.14
N PRO A 102 13.31 1.78 7.37
CA PRO A 102 14.15 2.95 7.54
C PRO A 102 14.05 3.50 8.97
N ILE A 103 15.21 3.84 9.55
CA ILE A 103 15.33 4.48 10.89
C ILE A 103 15.43 6.00 10.80
N LYS A 104 15.55 6.55 9.58
CA LYS A 104 15.74 7.98 9.37
C LYS A 104 14.53 8.74 9.91
N GLY A 105 14.78 9.62 10.88
CA GLY A 105 13.74 10.45 11.52
C GLY A 105 12.93 9.74 12.60
N TRP A 106 13.36 8.59 13.10
CA TRP A 106 12.65 7.85 14.15
C TRP A 106 13.61 7.30 15.21
N SER A 107 14.01 8.16 16.15
CA SER A 107 14.94 7.86 17.25
C SER A 107 14.51 6.66 18.10
N GLU A 108 13.21 6.55 18.37
CA GLU A 108 12.60 5.53 19.19
C GLU A 108 12.74 4.14 18.54
N LEU A 109 12.75 4.08 17.21
CA LEU A 109 12.99 2.86 16.47
C LEU A 109 14.45 2.39 16.59
N VAL A 110 15.40 3.31 16.73
CA VAL A 110 16.81 2.98 16.96
C VAL A 110 16.99 2.33 18.34
N GLU A 111 16.50 2.97 19.40
CA GLU A 111 16.52 2.39 20.76
C GLU A 111 15.80 1.05 20.83
N PHE A 112 14.67 0.90 20.13
CA PHE A 112 13.94 -0.36 20.06
C PHE A 112 14.77 -1.47 19.41
N ARG A 113 15.51 -1.18 18.32
CA ARG A 113 16.39 -2.16 17.67
C ARG A 113 17.54 -2.58 18.56
N ASP A 114 18.18 -1.64 19.25
CA ASP A 114 19.32 -1.94 20.12
C ASP A 114 18.90 -2.86 21.26
N ARG A 115 17.79 -2.53 21.95
CA ARG A 115 17.22 -3.38 23.01
C ARG A 115 16.79 -4.76 22.52
N SER A 116 16.11 -4.82 21.36
CA SER A 116 15.62 -6.08 20.80
C SER A 116 16.75 -6.99 20.33
N THR A 117 17.81 -6.43 19.77
CA THR A 117 18.99 -7.19 19.32
C THR A 117 19.78 -7.73 20.51
N GLN A 118 19.89 -6.95 21.60
CA GLN A 118 20.51 -7.43 22.84
C GLN A 118 19.73 -8.58 23.49
N SER A 119 18.40 -8.49 23.59
CA SER A 119 17.61 -9.56 24.22
C SER A 119 17.61 -10.87 23.44
N LEU A 120 17.77 -10.82 22.11
CA LEU A 120 17.93 -12.00 21.26
C LEU A 120 19.30 -12.66 21.45
N LYS A 121 20.36 -11.87 21.71
CA LYS A 121 21.72 -12.38 21.96
C LYS A 121 21.91 -12.99 23.35
N MET A 122 21.07 -12.66 24.34
CA MET A 122 21.14 -13.21 25.70
C MET A 122 20.37 -14.53 25.88
N LYS A 123 19.83 -15.10 24.79
CA LYS A 123 19.08 -16.37 24.81
C LYS A 123 19.88 -17.57 24.30
N ASP A 124 21.15 -17.36 23.98
CA ASP A 124 22.15 -18.38 23.62
C ASP A 124 23.21 -18.47 24.75
#